data_AF-A0A257AS73-F1
#
_entry.id   AF-A0A257AS73-F1
#
_cell.length_a   1.000
_cell.length_b   1.000
_cell.length_c   1.000
_cell.angle_alpha   90.00
_cell.angle_beta   90.00
_cell.angle_gamma   90.00
#
_symmetry.space_group_name_H-M   'P 1'
#
loop_
_entity.id
_entity.type
_entity.pdbx_description
1 polymer ?
#
loop_
_entity_poly.entity_id
_entity_poly.type
_entity_poly.pdbx_seq_one_letter_code
_entity_poly.pdbx_strand_id
1 'polypeptide(L)'
;TRDHKILLARNSECTLPSTLHFDHDLIWFLGLWLGDGSYDGENGVEISVFDEELQERVMKLAKRFHIKPLIDGRKGVRLPSRLLVRVMKYVLGFDGNAYTKRFPPWYMSLPDDLLIEFLKGLFQADGNIIYSKGKFIGVKLDSRSEQLIRDVQTALLRLGIIGYVRRYKDINPYAKGTIYRLVVSGKNGRRLARLLFNIEVSEPQIKDVNDVIPLSGRSISRIISCLKMDNHYSKRASYLRAYKRAVMGRRVAAKILGWLDEGVVKNRLRWLVDSDVLWDKVVEIRRLSKPELGFDINVPETQNFVASNIIAHNTDSVFLKTSDQAAIDEVVRWAKDALKLDLELDKKYRYIVFSTRKKNYLGVTDKGVVDVKGLTGKKRHIPKFIKEAFDEMLRVLQEVHDEQSFEQAREKIEEIIKTWYYKLKRGEFELEDLSFKVMLSKSVDRYVKTTPPHVKAAKKLLNRGISVMAGDIISYVRTKDRDGVEPLEFARKDQVDIDKYVEYLTSTFGQVLDALGIDFDRIIGVTSLEHFM
;
A
#
# COMPACT_ATOMS: atom_id res chain seq x y z
N THR A 1 14.59 -38.14 -3.49
CA THR A 1 15.15 -37.25 -4.54
C THR A 1 16.65 -37.37 -4.50
N ARG A 2 17.33 -37.62 -5.63
CA ARG A 2 18.80 -37.72 -5.65
C ARG A 2 19.37 -36.33 -5.41
N ASP A 3 20.13 -36.14 -4.32
CA ASP A 3 20.84 -34.89 -4.04
C ASP A 3 21.99 -34.73 -5.05
N HIS A 4 21.67 -34.11 -6.19
CA HIS A 4 22.67 -33.77 -7.19
C HIS A 4 23.60 -32.69 -6.62
N LYS A 5 24.91 -32.85 -6.81
CA LYS A 5 25.94 -31.90 -6.36
C LYS A 5 26.56 -31.20 -7.55
N ILE A 6 26.83 -29.90 -7.40
CA ILE A 6 27.55 -29.08 -8.36
C ILE A 6 29.04 -29.08 -7.98
N LEU A 7 29.89 -29.30 -8.99
CA LEU A 7 31.34 -29.32 -8.92
C LEU A 7 31.89 -28.43 -10.03
N LEU A 8 32.94 -27.65 -9.75
CA LEU A 8 33.64 -26.88 -10.79
C LEU A 8 34.50 -27.75 -11.71
N ALA A 9 35.00 -28.87 -11.19
CA ALA A 9 35.80 -29.84 -11.92
C ALA A 9 35.63 -31.22 -11.27
N ARG A 10 35.84 -32.31 -12.04
CA ARG A 10 35.65 -33.70 -11.58
C ARG A 10 36.43 -34.06 -10.31
N ASN A 11 37.52 -33.35 -10.00
CA ASN A 11 38.39 -33.60 -8.85
C ASN A 11 38.31 -32.49 -7.76
N SER A 12 37.26 -31.66 -7.75
CA SER A 12 37.11 -30.63 -6.71
C SER A 12 36.52 -31.22 -5.44
N GLU A 13 37.16 -30.97 -4.29
CA GLU A 13 36.63 -31.39 -2.98
C GLU A 13 35.44 -30.54 -2.50
N CYS A 14 35.31 -29.30 -3.00
CA CYS A 14 34.22 -28.40 -2.66
C CYS A 14 32.97 -28.70 -3.51
N THR A 15 31.90 -29.17 -2.86
CA THR A 15 30.60 -29.44 -3.50
C THR A 15 29.51 -28.53 -2.96
N LEU A 16 28.74 -27.89 -3.85
CA LEU A 16 27.47 -27.27 -3.47
C LEU A 16 26.28 -28.16 -3.87
N PRO A 17 25.18 -28.13 -3.12
CA PRO A 17 23.95 -28.80 -3.57
C PRO A 17 23.43 -28.12 -4.84
N SER A 18 22.85 -28.90 -5.76
CA SER A 18 22.23 -28.36 -6.99
C SER A 18 21.00 -27.52 -6.71
N THR A 19 20.42 -27.69 -5.53
CA THR A 19 19.27 -26.93 -5.04
C THR A 19 19.65 -26.30 -3.72
N LEU A 20 19.62 -24.97 -3.66
CA LEU A 20 19.88 -24.21 -2.44
C LEU A 20 18.55 -23.84 -1.79
N HIS A 21 18.27 -24.48 -0.65
CA HIS A 21 17.13 -24.11 0.18
C HIS A 21 17.49 -22.87 1.01
N PHE A 22 16.65 -21.85 0.94
CA PHE A 22 16.77 -20.66 1.78
C PHE A 22 16.27 -20.97 3.18
N ASP A 23 17.19 -21.42 4.03
CA ASP A 23 16.95 -21.58 5.46
C ASP A 23 17.57 -20.41 6.26
N HIS A 24 17.28 -20.40 7.56
CA HIS A 24 17.73 -19.35 8.48
C HIS A 24 19.25 -19.16 8.48
N ASP A 25 20.04 -20.24 8.37
CA ASP A 25 21.50 -20.17 8.43
C ASP A 25 22.10 -19.58 7.14
N LEU A 26 21.63 -20.01 5.96
CA LEU A 26 22.08 -19.43 4.70
C LEU A 26 21.66 -17.97 4.58
N ILE A 27 20.40 -17.65 4.87
CA ILE A 27 19.89 -16.29 4.75
C ILE A 27 20.59 -15.33 5.72
N TRP A 28 20.81 -15.75 6.96
CA TRP A 28 21.61 -15.00 7.92
C TRP A 28 23.03 -14.72 7.39
N PHE A 29 23.72 -15.73 6.85
CA PHE A 29 25.07 -15.58 6.30
C PHE A 29 25.14 -14.59 5.14
N LEU A 30 24.13 -14.60 4.26
CA LEU A 30 24.03 -13.64 3.15
C LEU A 30 23.86 -12.20 3.66
N GLY A 31 23.10 -12.02 4.74
CA GLY A 31 22.99 -10.74 5.44
C GLY A 31 24.31 -10.29 6.05
N LEU A 32 25.00 -11.21 6.74
CA LEU A 32 26.31 -10.98 7.34
C LEU A 32 27.35 -10.53 6.29
N TRP A 33 27.33 -11.17 5.12
CA TRP A 33 28.23 -10.79 4.02
C TRP A 33 27.99 -9.35 3.52
N LEU A 34 26.77 -8.84 3.55
CA LEU A 34 26.49 -7.46 3.14
C LEU A 34 27.15 -6.42 4.04
N GLY A 35 27.32 -6.72 5.34
CA GLY A 35 28.11 -5.88 6.23
C GLY A 35 29.60 -6.16 6.06
N ASP A 36 30.08 -7.18 6.76
CA ASP A 36 31.51 -7.50 6.93
C ASP A 36 32.13 -8.40 5.86
N GLY A 37 31.35 -8.78 4.83
CA GLY A 37 31.81 -9.68 3.79
C GLY A 37 32.61 -9.01 2.68
N SER A 38 33.55 -9.75 2.10
CA SER A 38 34.23 -9.38 0.87
C SER A 38 34.61 -10.64 0.07
N TYR A 39 35.20 -10.43 -1.10
CA TYR A 39 35.72 -11.52 -1.93
C TYR A 39 37.24 -11.41 -2.01
N ASP A 40 37.95 -12.52 -1.77
CA ASP A 40 39.36 -12.64 -2.14
C ASP A 40 39.47 -13.01 -3.63
N GLY A 41 39.24 -12.01 -4.47
CA GLY A 41 39.11 -12.20 -5.91
C GLY A 41 38.03 -13.23 -6.25
N GLU A 42 38.41 -14.27 -6.98
CA GLU A 42 37.54 -15.40 -7.31
C GLU A 42 37.81 -16.63 -6.42
N ASN A 43 38.73 -16.53 -5.46
CA ASN A 43 39.26 -17.68 -4.73
C ASN A 43 38.49 -18.00 -3.44
N GLY A 44 37.73 -17.05 -2.90
CA GLY A 44 36.95 -17.31 -1.71
C GLY A 44 36.11 -16.14 -1.23
N VAL A 45 35.27 -16.45 -0.25
CA VAL A 45 34.45 -15.47 0.48
C VAL A 45 35.14 -15.21 1.82
N GLU A 46 35.34 -13.94 2.15
CA GLU A 46 35.93 -13.52 3.44
C GLU A 46 34.88 -12.77 4.25
N ILE A 47 34.79 -13.04 5.56
CA ILE A 47 33.89 -12.37 6.50
C ILE A 47 34.74 -11.87 7.67
N SER A 48 34.77 -10.55 7.87
CA SER A 48 35.54 -9.89 8.94
C SER A 48 34.86 -10.00 10.32
N VAL A 49 34.49 -11.22 10.75
CA VAL A 49 33.84 -11.48 12.03
C VAL A 49 34.81 -12.12 13.03
N PHE A 50 34.86 -11.58 14.25
CA PHE A 50 35.77 -12.01 15.32
C PHE A 50 35.06 -12.60 16.55
N ASP A 51 33.73 -12.47 16.59
CA ASP A 51 32.91 -13.09 17.63
C ASP A 51 32.85 -14.61 17.44
N GLU A 52 33.19 -15.37 18.49
CA GLU A 52 33.32 -16.83 18.42
C GLU A 52 32.00 -17.53 18.06
N GLU A 53 30.86 -17.05 18.56
CA GLU A 53 29.54 -17.63 18.28
C GLU A 53 29.16 -17.43 16.81
N LEU A 54 29.38 -16.23 16.28
CA LEU A 54 29.14 -15.94 14.87
C LEU A 54 30.10 -16.73 13.97
N GLN A 55 31.37 -16.87 14.35
CA GLN A 55 32.33 -17.71 13.63
C GLN A 55 31.87 -19.17 13.58
N GLU A 56 31.40 -19.73 14.70
CA GLU A 56 30.88 -21.10 14.76
C GLU A 56 29.69 -21.31 13.81
N ARG A 57 28.78 -20.34 13.74
CA ARG A 57 27.65 -20.39 12.79
C ARG A 57 28.10 -20.37 11.34
N VAL A 58 29.13 -19.56 10.99
CA VAL A 58 29.75 -19.59 9.65
C VAL A 58 30.41 -20.94 9.37
N MET A 59 31.12 -21.53 10.35
CA MET A 59 31.77 -22.84 10.22
C MET A 59 30.77 -23.97 9.98
N LYS A 60 29.60 -23.92 10.63
CA LYS A 60 28.51 -24.88 10.39
C LYS A 60 28.01 -24.83 8.95
N LEU A 61 27.88 -23.62 8.39
CA LEU A 61 27.51 -23.43 6.98
C LEU A 61 28.62 -23.92 6.04
N ALA A 62 29.89 -23.63 6.35
CA ALA A 62 31.04 -24.11 5.59
C ALA A 62 31.06 -25.64 5.52
N LYS A 63 30.83 -26.32 6.66
CA LYS A 63 30.73 -27.78 6.74
C LYS A 63 29.62 -28.33 5.85
N ARG A 64 28.43 -27.70 5.84
CA ARG A 64 27.32 -28.08 4.94
C ARG A 64 27.70 -27.98 3.47
N PHE A 65 28.52 -26.99 3.11
CA PHE A 65 29.03 -26.79 1.75
C PHE A 65 30.33 -27.56 1.47
N HIS A 66 30.78 -28.42 2.39
CA HIS A 66 32.02 -29.19 2.26
C HIS A 66 33.22 -28.28 1.96
N ILE A 67 33.22 -27.07 2.52
CA ILE A 67 34.31 -26.11 2.43
C ILE A 67 35.07 -26.17 3.75
N LYS A 68 36.40 -26.32 3.68
CA LYS A 68 37.27 -26.20 4.85
C LYS A 68 37.53 -24.71 5.13
N PRO A 69 36.97 -24.12 6.20
CA PRO A 69 37.19 -22.71 6.50
C PRO A 69 38.63 -22.48 6.99
N LEU A 70 39.13 -21.26 6.77
CA LEU A 70 40.39 -20.76 7.30
C LEU A 70 40.06 -19.61 8.25
N ILE A 71 40.61 -19.64 9.47
CA ILE A 71 40.45 -18.57 10.45
C ILE A 71 41.76 -17.79 10.51
N ASP A 72 41.66 -16.48 10.37
CA ASP A 72 42.77 -15.54 10.47
C ASP A 72 42.45 -14.51 11.56
N GLY A 73 43.31 -14.39 12.57
CA GLY A 73 43.09 -13.49 13.71
C GLY A 73 43.04 -11.99 13.35
N ARG A 74 43.39 -11.61 12.12
CA ARG A 74 43.32 -10.22 11.61
C ARG A 74 42.23 -10.04 10.56
N LYS A 75 41.80 -11.10 9.88
CA LYS A 75 40.84 -11.04 8.75
C LYS A 75 39.51 -11.76 9.00
N GLY A 76 39.36 -12.47 10.10
CA GLY A 76 38.15 -13.23 10.43
C GLY A 76 38.10 -14.60 9.76
N VAL A 77 36.98 -14.93 9.13
CA VAL A 77 36.73 -16.26 8.53
C VAL A 77 36.79 -16.19 7.01
N ARG A 78 37.55 -17.10 6.42
CA ARG A 78 37.66 -17.27 4.97
C ARG A 78 37.14 -18.63 4.52
N LEU A 79 36.30 -18.62 3.50
CA LEU A 79 35.75 -19.79 2.82
C LEU A 79 36.38 -19.90 1.42
N PRO A 80 37.47 -20.68 1.25
CA PRO A 80 38.20 -20.79 -0.01
C PRO A 80 37.44 -21.65 -1.04
N SER A 81 36.40 -21.08 -1.65
CA SER A 81 35.58 -21.76 -2.64
C SER A 81 35.22 -20.84 -3.81
N ARG A 82 35.83 -21.11 -4.97
CA ARG A 82 35.47 -20.44 -6.23
C ARG A 82 34.01 -20.65 -6.63
N LEU A 83 33.47 -21.83 -6.30
CA LEU A 83 32.09 -22.18 -6.63
C LEU A 83 31.12 -21.33 -5.81
N LEU A 84 31.40 -21.16 -4.51
CA LEU A 84 30.60 -20.29 -3.64
C LEU A 84 30.62 -18.84 -4.12
N VAL A 85 31.79 -18.31 -4.50
CA VAL A 85 31.90 -16.95 -5.07
C VAL A 85 31.00 -16.78 -6.29
N ARG A 86 31.05 -17.72 -7.25
CA ARG A 86 30.23 -17.65 -8.45
C ARG A 86 28.73 -17.73 -8.16
N VAL A 87 28.32 -18.62 -7.26
CA VAL A 87 26.92 -18.73 -6.85
C VAL A 87 26.45 -17.45 -6.18
N MET A 88 27.23 -16.90 -5.24
CA MET A 88 26.86 -15.67 -4.55
C MET A 88 26.75 -14.48 -5.50
N LYS A 89 27.74 -14.27 -6.37
CA LYS A 89 27.75 -13.15 -7.33
C LYS A 89 26.67 -13.29 -8.41
N TYR A 90 26.68 -14.39 -9.15
CA TYR A 90 25.96 -14.49 -10.42
C TYR A 90 24.58 -15.14 -10.29
N VAL A 91 24.34 -15.92 -9.24
CA VAL A 91 23.04 -16.57 -9.00
C VAL A 91 22.24 -15.82 -7.95
N LEU A 92 22.87 -15.51 -6.81
CA LEU A 92 22.21 -14.86 -5.69
C LEU A 92 22.25 -13.32 -5.78
N GLY A 93 23.14 -12.74 -6.59
CA GLY A 93 23.22 -11.30 -6.80
C GLY A 93 23.94 -10.52 -5.69
N PHE A 94 24.79 -11.18 -4.90
CA PHE A 94 25.66 -10.55 -3.92
C PHE A 94 26.97 -10.16 -4.58
N ASP A 95 27.04 -8.94 -5.08
CA ASP A 95 28.25 -8.39 -5.68
C ASP A 95 28.47 -6.94 -5.24
N GLY A 96 29.64 -6.40 -5.58
CA GLY A 96 30.03 -5.05 -5.29
C GLY A 96 30.96 -4.91 -4.08
N ASN A 97 31.31 -3.65 -3.82
CA ASN A 97 32.22 -3.25 -2.75
C ASN A 97 31.47 -2.39 -1.70
N ALA A 98 32.18 -1.86 -0.72
CA ALA A 98 31.59 -1.04 0.35
C ALA A 98 30.68 0.11 -0.13
N TYR A 99 30.89 0.63 -1.35
CA TYR A 99 30.13 1.73 -1.95
C TYR A 99 28.95 1.26 -2.81
N THR A 100 28.95 0.01 -3.28
CA THR A 100 27.99 -0.48 -4.30
C THR A 100 27.17 -1.68 -3.88
N LYS A 101 27.50 -2.33 -2.75
CA LYS A 101 26.67 -3.40 -2.17
C LYS A 101 25.22 -2.93 -2.04
N ARG A 102 24.28 -3.85 -2.29
CA ARG A 102 22.83 -3.60 -2.25
C ARG A 102 22.09 -4.92 -2.03
N PHE A 103 20.81 -4.86 -1.70
CA PHE A 103 20.02 -6.08 -1.61
C PHE A 103 19.70 -6.62 -3.02
N PRO A 104 19.76 -7.93 -3.23
CA PRO A 104 19.33 -8.52 -4.50
C PRO A 104 17.79 -8.50 -4.60
N PRO A 105 17.18 -8.16 -5.74
CA PRO A 105 15.74 -7.86 -5.84
C PRO A 105 14.78 -8.90 -5.24
N TRP A 106 15.17 -10.18 -5.26
CA TRP A 106 14.36 -11.27 -4.73
C TRP A 106 14.17 -11.23 -3.19
N TYR A 107 14.91 -10.40 -2.44
CA TYR A 107 14.72 -10.26 -0.99
C TYR A 107 13.28 -9.90 -0.62
N MET A 108 12.58 -9.17 -1.50
CA MET A 108 11.18 -8.78 -1.31
C MET A 108 10.22 -9.97 -1.31
N SER A 109 10.63 -11.11 -1.86
CA SER A 109 9.84 -12.34 -1.88
C SER A 109 10.09 -13.25 -0.69
N LEU A 110 11.07 -12.94 0.17
CA LEU A 110 11.35 -13.73 1.37
C LEU A 110 10.15 -13.68 2.32
N PRO A 111 9.75 -14.80 2.96
CA PRO A 111 8.91 -14.78 4.15
C PRO A 111 9.48 -13.87 5.25
N ASP A 112 8.62 -13.31 6.11
CA ASP A 112 9.02 -12.30 7.10
C ASP A 112 10.07 -12.84 8.10
N ASP A 113 9.98 -14.12 8.47
CA ASP A 113 10.94 -14.80 9.35
C ASP A 113 12.34 -14.90 8.73
N LEU A 114 12.43 -15.24 7.44
CA LEU A 114 13.70 -15.24 6.71
C LEU A 114 14.22 -13.83 6.48
N LEU A 115 13.35 -12.85 6.17
CA LEU A 115 13.78 -11.45 6.06
C LEU A 115 14.34 -10.92 7.39
N ILE A 116 13.76 -11.33 8.53
CA ILE A 116 14.29 -11.01 9.84
C ILE A 116 15.68 -11.63 10.04
N GLU A 117 15.90 -12.89 9.68
CA GLU A 117 17.23 -13.50 9.75
C GLU A 117 18.26 -12.82 8.83
N PHE A 118 17.84 -12.42 7.63
CA PHE A 118 18.68 -11.68 6.70
C PHE A 118 19.16 -10.37 7.33
N LEU A 119 18.24 -9.61 7.92
CA LEU A 119 18.55 -8.38 8.61
C LEU A 119 19.38 -8.61 9.88
N LYS A 120 19.16 -9.71 10.62
CA LYS A 120 20.00 -10.07 11.77
C LYS A 120 21.46 -10.19 11.38
N GLY A 121 21.76 -10.94 10.32
CA GLY A 121 23.14 -11.10 9.83
C GLY A 121 23.79 -9.75 9.53
N LEU A 122 23.10 -8.88 8.80
CA LEU A 122 23.60 -7.55 8.47
C LEU A 122 23.81 -6.66 9.71
N PHE A 123 22.86 -6.65 10.64
CA PHE A 123 22.94 -5.82 11.84
C PHE A 123 23.91 -6.36 12.89
N GLN A 124 24.25 -7.66 12.87
CA GLN A 124 25.30 -8.22 13.70
C GLN A 124 26.70 -7.85 13.20
N ALA A 125 26.87 -7.65 11.89
CA ALA A 125 28.10 -7.11 11.31
C ALA A 125 28.27 -5.61 11.65
N ASP A 126 27.33 -4.77 11.19
CA ASP A 126 27.51 -3.30 11.19
C ASP A 126 26.52 -2.52 12.07
N GLY A 127 25.53 -3.21 12.65
CA GLY A 127 24.46 -2.59 13.43
C GLY A 127 24.92 -2.19 14.83
N ASN A 128 24.49 -1.01 15.27
CA ASN A 128 24.90 -0.45 16.56
C ASN A 128 23.71 0.06 17.36
N ILE A 129 23.70 -0.20 18.67
CA ILE A 129 22.71 0.36 19.59
C ILE A 129 23.15 1.75 20.05
N ILE A 130 22.22 2.69 20.03
CA ILE A 130 22.45 4.08 20.43
C ILE A 130 21.92 4.29 21.85
N TYR A 131 22.81 4.76 22.73
CA TYR A 131 22.49 5.23 24.06
C TYR A 131 22.79 6.72 24.21
N SER A 132 22.04 7.43 25.05
CA SER A 132 22.35 8.80 25.47
C SER A 132 22.07 8.95 26.96
N LYS A 133 23.07 9.43 27.72
CA LYS A 133 23.02 9.54 29.19
C LYS A 133 22.51 8.25 29.85
N GLY A 134 23.01 7.09 29.39
CA GLY A 134 22.62 5.76 29.88
C GLY A 134 21.24 5.26 29.46
N LYS A 135 20.48 6.02 28.64
CA LYS A 135 19.14 5.63 28.18
C LYS A 135 19.18 5.17 26.73
N PHE A 136 18.44 4.10 26.42
CA PHE A 136 18.26 3.60 25.06
C PHE A 136 17.57 4.66 24.18
N ILE A 137 18.13 4.90 23.01
CA ILE A 137 17.61 5.87 22.02
C ILE A 137 17.09 5.15 20.78
N GLY A 138 17.81 4.14 20.32
CA GLY A 138 17.49 3.44 19.08
C GLY A 138 18.61 2.53 18.59
N VAL A 139 18.50 2.11 17.34
CA VAL A 139 19.49 1.32 16.61
C VAL A 139 19.91 2.13 15.37
N LYS A 140 21.19 2.07 15.00
CA LYS A 140 21.72 2.65 13.75
C LYS A 140 22.44 1.61 12.91
N LEU A 141 22.52 1.88 11.61
CA LEU A 141 23.35 1.18 10.65
C LEU A 141 24.03 2.23 9.75
N ASP A 142 25.34 2.15 9.59
CA ASP A 142 26.14 3.05 8.77
C ASP A 142 26.67 2.32 7.54
N SER A 143 26.64 2.96 6.37
CA SER A 143 27.24 2.41 5.15
C SER A 143 27.72 3.51 4.20
N ARG A 144 28.63 3.17 3.30
CA ARG A 144 29.02 4.02 2.16
C ARG A 144 28.08 3.86 0.96
N SER A 145 27.34 2.76 0.90
CA SER A 145 26.32 2.54 -0.13
C SER A 145 25.00 3.18 0.30
N GLU A 146 24.58 4.25 -0.40
CA GLU A 146 23.23 4.82 -0.21
C GLU A 146 22.17 3.76 -0.51
N GLN A 147 22.37 2.98 -1.58
CA GLN A 147 21.40 1.99 -2.01
C GLN A 147 21.19 0.91 -0.96
N LEU A 148 22.26 0.40 -0.34
CA LEU A 148 22.14 -0.58 0.76
C LEU A 148 21.28 -0.03 1.89
N ILE A 149 21.52 1.20 2.32
CA ILE A 149 20.76 1.84 3.40
C ILE A 149 19.29 2.03 3.01
N ARG A 150 19.00 2.36 1.75
CA ARG A 150 17.63 2.48 1.23
C ARG A 150 16.92 1.12 1.14
N ASP A 151 17.63 0.08 0.74
CA ASP A 151 17.10 -1.29 0.69
C ASP A 151 16.77 -1.78 2.11
N VAL A 152 17.66 -1.55 3.08
CA VAL A 152 17.41 -1.85 4.50
C VAL A 152 16.22 -1.05 5.02
N GLN A 153 16.12 0.25 4.70
CA GLN A 153 14.99 1.08 5.10
C GLN A 153 13.66 0.50 4.58
N THR A 154 13.64 0.05 3.33
CA THR A 154 12.47 -0.54 2.68
C THR A 154 12.11 -1.90 3.30
N ALA A 155 13.10 -2.75 3.56
CA ALA A 155 12.92 -4.03 4.24
C ALA A 155 12.34 -3.85 5.66
N LEU A 156 12.83 -2.87 6.41
CA LEU A 156 12.28 -2.54 7.73
C LEU A 156 10.85 -1.99 7.64
N LEU A 157 10.57 -1.15 6.63
CA LEU A 157 9.22 -0.63 6.41
C LEU A 157 8.23 -1.77 6.13
N ARG A 158 8.61 -2.79 5.35
CA ARG A 158 7.82 -4.00 5.14
C ARG A 158 7.46 -4.72 6.45
N LEU A 159 8.37 -4.73 7.42
CA LEU A 159 8.15 -5.28 8.77
C LEU A 159 7.36 -4.32 9.70
N GLY A 160 6.95 -3.16 9.20
CA GLY A 160 6.30 -2.09 9.97
C GLY A 160 7.24 -1.40 10.97
N ILE A 161 8.54 -1.34 10.66
CA ILE A 161 9.57 -0.68 11.46
C ILE A 161 10.05 0.57 10.71
N ILE A 162 9.76 1.73 11.29
CA ILE A 162 10.00 3.01 10.62
C ILE A 162 11.36 3.57 11.03
N GLY A 163 12.22 3.80 10.04
CA GLY A 163 13.54 4.43 10.20
C GLY A 163 13.73 5.60 9.25
N TYR A 164 14.64 6.50 9.61
CA TYR A 164 15.04 7.63 8.76
C TYR A 164 16.52 7.55 8.38
N VAL A 165 16.86 8.12 7.23
CA VAL A 165 18.24 8.15 6.71
C VAL A 165 18.81 9.55 6.83
N ARG A 166 20.05 9.65 7.30
CA ARG A 166 20.84 10.88 7.33
C ARG A 166 22.13 10.71 6.54
N ARG A 167 22.59 11.82 5.95
CA ARG A 167 23.86 11.89 5.23
C ARG A 167 24.87 12.66 6.08
N TYR A 168 26.06 12.09 6.23
CA TYR A 168 27.17 12.69 6.96
C TYR A 168 28.38 12.80 6.03
N LYS A 169 29.15 13.89 6.14
CA LYS A 169 30.50 13.91 5.58
C LYS A 169 31.39 13.08 6.48
N ASP A 170 32.21 12.22 5.87
CA ASP A 170 33.21 11.50 6.63
C ASP A 170 34.25 12.47 7.19
N ILE A 171 34.58 12.29 8.45
CA ILE A 171 35.51 13.12 9.22
C ILE A 171 36.92 12.48 9.17
N ASN A 172 37.03 11.23 8.73
CA ASN A 172 38.31 10.56 8.57
C ASN A 172 39.14 11.24 7.47
N PRO A 173 40.33 11.81 7.80
CA PRO A 173 41.17 12.51 6.82
C PRO A 173 41.68 11.60 5.69
N TYR A 174 41.71 10.28 5.90
CA TYR A 174 42.17 9.29 4.93
C TYR A 174 41.05 8.68 4.08
N ALA A 175 39.78 8.94 4.41
CA ALA A 175 38.64 8.39 3.69
C ALA A 175 37.69 9.53 3.27
N LYS A 176 37.86 10.01 2.04
CA LYS A 176 36.94 11.00 1.45
C LYS A 176 35.64 10.31 1.08
N GLY A 177 34.50 10.82 1.57
CA GLY A 177 33.18 10.37 1.10
C GLY A 177 32.02 10.73 2.00
N THR A 178 30.83 10.29 1.58
CA THR A 178 29.58 10.41 2.36
C THR A 178 29.31 9.10 3.09
N ILE A 179 28.86 9.20 4.34
CA ILE A 179 28.33 8.07 5.12
C ILE A 179 26.82 8.25 5.20
N TYR A 180 26.10 7.18 4.86
CA TYR A 180 24.66 7.09 4.97
C TYR A 180 24.32 6.33 6.24
N ARG A 181 23.57 6.97 7.12
CA ARG A 181 23.17 6.42 8.41
C ARG A 181 21.67 6.21 8.44
N LEU A 182 21.26 4.96 8.59
CA LEU A 182 19.91 4.61 9.00
C LEU A 182 19.80 4.75 10.52
N VAL A 183 18.72 5.36 11.02
CA VAL A 183 18.40 5.39 12.44
C VAL A 183 16.96 4.96 12.66
N VAL A 184 16.77 4.04 13.60
CA VAL A 184 15.47 3.58 14.06
C VAL A 184 15.39 3.85 15.56
N SER A 185 14.57 4.83 15.93
CA SER A 185 14.49 5.34 17.31
C SER A 185 13.14 5.03 17.96
N GLY A 186 13.03 5.33 19.26
CA GLY A 186 11.77 5.20 19.98
C GLY A 186 11.28 3.74 20.02
N LYS A 187 9.95 3.54 19.97
CA LYS A 187 9.36 2.19 20.03
C LYS A 187 9.73 1.33 18.82
N ASN A 188 9.90 1.93 17.64
CA ASN A 188 10.43 1.25 16.46
C ASN A 188 11.85 0.74 16.74
N GLY A 189 12.71 1.57 17.34
CA GLY A 189 14.05 1.18 17.74
C GLY A 189 14.05 0.06 18.77
N ARG A 190 13.18 0.14 19.78
CA ARG A 190 13.01 -0.92 20.79
C ARG A 190 12.54 -2.24 20.15
N ARG A 191 11.57 -2.17 19.23
CA ARG A 191 11.07 -3.34 18.49
C ARG A 191 12.20 -3.96 17.66
N LEU A 192 13.00 -3.13 16.98
CA LEU A 192 14.13 -3.58 16.19
C LEU A 192 15.23 -4.21 17.05
N ALA A 193 15.57 -3.59 18.20
CA ALA A 193 16.54 -4.12 19.15
C ALA A 193 16.14 -5.51 19.66
N ARG A 194 14.85 -5.69 20.01
CA ARG A 194 14.32 -7.00 20.40
C ARG A 194 14.38 -8.01 19.23
N LEU A 195 13.96 -7.60 18.04
CA LEU A 195 13.87 -8.50 16.88
C LEU A 195 15.23 -8.96 16.37
N LEU A 196 16.22 -8.04 16.31
CA LEU A 196 17.50 -8.33 15.65
C LEU A 196 18.63 -8.64 16.64
N PHE A 197 18.60 -8.09 17.85
CA PHE A 197 19.67 -8.26 18.84
C PHE A 197 19.22 -9.10 20.05
N ASN A 198 17.94 -9.47 20.13
CA ASN A 198 17.36 -10.15 21.29
C ASN A 198 17.56 -9.36 22.61
N ILE A 199 17.60 -8.04 22.55
CA ILE A 199 17.80 -7.17 23.73
C ILE A 199 16.47 -6.57 24.17
N GLU A 200 16.15 -6.78 25.45
CA GLU A 200 15.04 -6.12 26.13
C GLU A 200 15.48 -4.77 26.68
N VAL A 201 15.01 -3.68 26.06
CA VAL A 201 15.27 -2.31 26.52
C VAL A 201 14.02 -1.67 27.14
N SER A 202 14.21 -0.72 28.05
CA SER A 202 13.12 0.07 28.64
C SER A 202 12.40 0.93 27.60
N GLU A 203 11.18 1.38 27.90
CA GLU A 203 10.42 2.19 26.95
C GLU A 203 11.10 3.55 26.74
N PRO A 204 11.51 3.87 25.50
CA PRO A 204 12.20 5.12 25.24
C PRO A 204 11.25 6.30 25.41
N GLN A 205 11.66 7.29 26.21
CA GLN A 205 10.88 8.51 26.45
C GLN A 205 10.98 9.55 25.32
N ILE A 206 11.36 9.13 24.13
CA ILE A 206 11.52 10.01 22.97
C ILE A 206 10.19 10.08 22.23
N LYS A 207 9.76 11.30 21.88
CA LYS A 207 8.61 11.49 20.99
C LYS A 207 8.94 10.93 19.61
N ASP A 208 8.12 10.00 19.15
CA ASP A 208 8.19 9.47 17.79
C ASP A 208 7.67 10.53 16.82
N VAL A 209 8.54 11.00 15.92
CA VAL A 209 8.27 12.07 14.95
C VAL A 209 8.32 11.58 13.51
N ASN A 210 8.54 10.27 13.29
CA ASN A 210 8.67 9.70 11.95
C ASN A 210 7.31 9.30 11.35
N ASP A 211 6.26 9.26 12.17
CA ASP A 211 4.89 8.96 11.75
C ASP A 211 3.93 9.96 12.38
N VAL A 212 3.53 10.92 11.55
CA VAL A 212 2.79 12.10 11.98
C VAL A 212 1.37 12.09 11.43
N ILE A 213 0.48 12.89 12.03
CA ILE A 213 -0.86 13.14 11.51
C ILE A 213 -0.91 14.60 11.02
N PRO A 214 -1.25 14.85 9.75
CA PRO A 214 -1.26 16.19 9.17
C PRO A 214 -2.50 16.99 9.62
N LEU A 215 -2.52 17.44 10.87
CA LEU A 215 -3.60 18.25 11.43
C LEU A 215 -3.29 19.74 11.32
N SER A 216 -4.23 20.51 10.74
CA SER A 216 -4.16 21.98 10.74
C SER A 216 -4.56 22.57 12.10
N GLY A 217 -4.15 23.80 12.40
CA GLY A 217 -4.58 24.50 13.63
C GLY A 217 -6.11 24.65 13.76
N ARG A 218 -6.84 24.69 12.63
CA ARG A 218 -8.30 24.62 12.60
C ARG A 218 -8.81 23.25 13.04
N SER A 219 -8.22 22.17 12.51
CA SER A 219 -8.55 20.79 12.91
C SER A 219 -8.31 20.57 14.40
N ILE A 220 -7.20 21.08 14.95
CA ILE A 220 -6.90 21.03 16.39
C ILE A 220 -7.96 21.78 17.20
N SER A 221 -8.37 22.97 16.76
CA SER A 221 -9.45 23.71 17.44
C SER A 221 -10.77 22.94 17.45
N ARG A 222 -11.10 22.25 16.35
CA ARG A 222 -12.29 21.40 16.25
C ARG A 222 -12.20 20.16 17.17
N ILE A 223 -11.03 19.56 17.29
CA ILE A 223 -10.80 18.46 18.25
C ILE A 223 -11.00 18.95 19.68
N ILE A 224 -10.47 20.13 20.04
CA ILE A 224 -10.64 20.71 21.38
C ILE A 224 -12.12 20.92 21.71
N SER A 225 -12.92 21.40 20.76
CA SER A 225 -14.37 21.60 20.99
C SER A 225 -15.17 20.31 21.21
N CYS A 226 -14.59 19.14 20.90
CA CYS A 226 -15.22 17.83 21.04
C CYS A 226 -14.59 16.97 22.15
N LEU A 227 -13.75 17.57 23.00
CA LEU A 227 -13.23 16.88 24.18
C LEU A 227 -14.36 16.62 25.19
N LYS A 228 -14.24 15.50 25.90
CA LYS A 228 -15.07 15.19 27.07
C LYS A 228 -15.02 16.34 28.09
N MET A 229 -16.19 16.77 28.53
CA MET A 229 -16.34 17.78 29.58
C MET A 229 -16.21 17.13 30.96
N ASP A 230 -14.96 16.97 31.41
CA ASP A 230 -14.62 16.44 32.73
C ASP A 230 -13.60 17.34 33.45
N ASN A 231 -13.23 16.99 34.68
CA ASN A 231 -12.23 17.72 35.49
C ASN A 231 -10.84 17.80 34.83
N HIS A 232 -10.59 17.06 33.75
CA HIS A 232 -9.34 17.08 32.98
C HIS A 232 -9.42 17.92 31.70
N TYR A 233 -10.59 18.46 31.34
CA TYR A 233 -10.80 19.23 30.11
C TYR A 233 -9.75 20.33 29.92
N SER A 234 -9.58 21.22 30.91
CA SER A 234 -8.64 22.36 30.82
C SER A 234 -7.20 21.92 30.55
N LYS A 235 -6.76 20.82 31.18
CA LYS A 235 -5.41 20.26 30.97
C LYS A 235 -5.25 19.67 29.57
N ARG A 236 -6.24 18.92 29.08
CA ARG A 236 -6.24 18.33 27.73
C ARG A 236 -6.31 19.40 26.64
N ALA A 237 -7.14 20.42 26.82
CA ALA A 237 -7.26 21.55 25.91
C ALA A 237 -5.94 22.34 25.82
N SER A 238 -5.31 22.64 26.96
CA SER A 238 -3.99 23.30 27.00
C SER A 238 -2.92 22.46 26.28
N TYR A 239 -2.88 21.16 26.53
CA TYR A 239 -1.96 20.23 25.85
C TYR A 239 -2.15 20.23 24.33
N LEU A 240 -3.40 20.22 23.85
CA LEU A 240 -3.70 20.25 22.41
C LEU A 240 -3.37 21.60 21.75
N ARG A 241 -3.48 22.73 22.47
CA ARG A 241 -3.13 24.05 21.91
C ARG A 241 -1.68 24.11 21.45
N ALA A 242 -0.77 23.39 22.09
CA ALA A 242 0.64 23.30 21.67
C ALA A 242 0.79 22.71 20.25
N TYR A 243 -0.14 21.85 19.81
CA TYR A 243 -0.13 21.24 18.49
C TYR A 243 -0.79 22.11 17.40
N LYS A 244 -1.29 23.32 17.71
CA LYS A 244 -1.77 24.24 16.67
C LYS A 244 -0.66 24.71 15.72
N ARG A 245 0.59 24.67 16.18
CA ARG A 245 1.79 25.10 15.43
C ARG A 245 2.88 24.02 15.39
N ALA A 246 2.56 22.80 15.83
CA ALA A 246 3.52 21.71 15.93
C ALA A 246 2.94 20.44 15.31
N VAL A 247 3.82 19.55 14.88
CA VAL A 247 3.43 18.28 14.27
C VAL A 247 3.02 17.29 15.36
N MET A 248 1.92 16.57 15.13
CA MET A 248 1.39 15.57 16.06
C MET A 248 1.77 14.17 15.57
N GLY A 249 2.49 13.40 16.38
CA GLY A 249 2.75 11.98 16.08
C GLY A 249 1.48 11.13 16.19
N ARG A 250 1.35 10.06 15.38
CA ARG A 250 0.19 9.16 15.40
C ARG A 250 -0.19 8.64 16.78
N ARG A 251 0.79 8.36 17.63
CA ARG A 251 0.52 7.90 19.02
C ARG A 251 -0.15 8.96 19.88
N VAL A 252 0.20 10.23 19.67
CA VAL A 252 -0.45 11.33 20.38
C VAL A 252 -1.90 11.41 19.90
N ALA A 253 -2.15 11.31 18.60
CA ALA A 253 -3.51 11.22 18.04
C ALA A 253 -4.29 10.03 18.59
N ALA A 254 -3.69 8.83 18.68
CA ALA A 254 -4.30 7.64 19.27
C ALA A 254 -4.69 7.86 20.75
N LYS A 255 -3.82 8.52 21.54
CA LYS A 255 -4.11 8.90 22.92
C LYS A 255 -5.31 9.85 23.00
N ILE A 256 -5.39 10.81 22.08
CA ILE A 256 -6.46 11.82 22.03
C ILE A 256 -7.83 11.16 21.76
N LEU A 257 -7.90 10.04 21.06
CA LEU A 257 -9.17 9.31 20.85
C LEU A 257 -9.87 8.98 22.18
N GLY A 258 -9.12 8.65 23.24
CA GLY A 258 -9.70 8.39 24.57
C GLY A 258 -10.32 9.62 25.24
N TRP A 259 -9.93 10.82 24.81
CA TRP A 259 -10.39 12.10 25.34
C TRP A 259 -11.63 12.65 24.63
N LEU A 260 -12.05 12.02 23.53
CA LEU A 260 -13.18 12.46 22.71
C LEU A 260 -14.41 11.60 22.96
N ASP A 261 -15.58 12.24 22.92
CA ASP A 261 -16.87 11.55 22.82
C ASP A 261 -17.05 10.94 21.42
N GLU A 262 -17.91 9.92 21.30
CA GLU A 262 -18.21 9.32 20.00
C GLU A 262 -18.86 10.35 19.07
N GLY A 263 -18.47 10.32 17.81
CA GLY A 263 -18.94 11.28 16.82
C GLY A 263 -18.01 11.41 15.62
N VAL A 264 -18.38 12.29 14.70
CA VAL A 264 -17.70 12.45 13.40
C VAL A 264 -16.22 12.78 13.55
N VAL A 265 -15.86 13.66 14.49
CA VAL A 265 -14.46 14.06 14.71
C VAL A 265 -13.61 12.89 15.22
N LYS A 266 -14.13 12.13 16.19
CA LYS A 266 -13.46 10.95 16.72
C LYS A 266 -13.31 9.88 15.65
N ASN A 267 -14.35 9.63 14.86
CA ASN A 267 -14.32 8.65 13.76
C ASN A 267 -13.29 9.03 12.68
N ARG A 268 -13.21 10.31 12.28
CA ARG A 268 -12.20 10.78 11.32
C ARG A 268 -10.78 10.69 11.88
N LEU A 269 -10.58 11.07 13.15
CA LEU A 269 -9.27 10.93 13.80
C LEU A 269 -8.88 9.45 13.94
N ARG A 270 -9.85 8.57 14.24
CA ARG A 270 -9.66 7.12 14.33
C ARG A 270 -9.21 6.55 12.98
N TRP A 271 -9.87 6.94 11.90
CA TRP A 271 -9.47 6.55 10.54
C TRP A 271 -8.01 6.96 10.22
N LEU A 272 -7.58 8.16 10.61
CA LEU A 272 -6.20 8.60 10.43
C LEU A 272 -5.21 7.81 11.31
N VAL A 273 -5.61 7.42 12.52
CA VAL A 273 -4.76 6.66 13.45
C VAL A 273 -4.62 5.21 13.00
N ASP A 274 -5.71 4.59 12.55
CA ASP A 274 -5.76 3.18 12.16
C ASP A 274 -5.28 2.94 10.72
N SER A 275 -4.98 4.00 9.95
CA SER A 275 -4.51 3.91 8.57
C SER A 275 -3.14 3.23 8.45
N ASP A 276 -2.99 2.33 7.48
CA ASP A 276 -1.70 1.73 7.12
C ASP A 276 -0.76 2.69 6.38
N VAL A 277 -1.23 3.91 6.05
CA VAL A 277 -0.46 4.96 5.39
C VAL A 277 0.23 5.83 6.42
N LEU A 278 1.54 5.98 6.28
CA LEU A 278 2.36 6.90 7.05
C LEU A 278 2.39 8.28 6.38
N TRP A 279 2.37 9.33 7.19
CA TRP A 279 2.55 10.69 6.68
C TRP A 279 3.93 11.21 7.04
N ASP A 280 4.56 11.86 6.07
CA ASP A 280 5.81 12.58 6.24
C ASP A 280 5.68 14.00 5.66
N LYS A 281 6.52 14.91 6.13
CA LYS A 281 6.51 16.31 5.70
C LYS A 281 7.46 16.52 4.54
N VAL A 282 6.97 17.17 3.47
CA VAL A 282 7.84 17.68 2.40
C VAL A 282 8.78 18.74 2.98
N VAL A 283 10.08 18.47 2.91
CA VAL A 283 11.14 19.37 3.40
C VAL A 283 11.65 20.32 2.32
N GLU A 284 11.60 19.89 1.06
CA GLU A 284 12.17 20.62 -0.06
C GLU A 284 11.49 20.20 -1.37
N ILE A 285 11.28 21.16 -2.27
CA ILE A 285 10.83 20.93 -3.64
C ILE A 285 11.84 21.63 -4.55
N ARG A 286 12.55 20.87 -5.39
CA ARG A 286 13.52 21.39 -6.37
C ARG A 286 12.97 21.23 -7.77
N ARG A 287 12.99 22.32 -8.55
CA ARG A 287 12.72 22.26 -9.99
C ARG A 287 14.03 21.94 -10.72
N LEU A 288 14.02 20.90 -11.54
CA LEU A 288 15.16 20.54 -12.37
C LEU A 288 15.29 21.51 -13.56
N SER A 289 16.52 21.72 -14.04
CA SER A 289 16.80 22.60 -15.17
C SER A 289 16.43 21.99 -16.52
N LYS A 290 16.35 20.66 -16.60
CA LYS A 290 15.94 19.90 -17.78
C LYS A 290 14.96 18.79 -17.38
N PRO A 291 14.01 18.43 -18.24
CA PRO A 291 13.19 17.22 -18.04
C PRO A 291 14.07 15.97 -18.02
N GLU A 292 13.80 15.05 -17.10
CA GLU A 292 14.38 13.71 -17.06
C GLU A 292 13.32 12.68 -17.47
N LEU A 293 13.75 11.55 -18.01
CA LEU A 293 12.85 10.45 -18.37
C LEU A 293 12.18 9.92 -17.10
N GLY A 294 10.84 9.97 -17.07
CA GLY A 294 10.02 9.41 -16.02
C GLY A 294 9.30 8.15 -16.49
N PHE A 295 9.04 7.25 -15.56
CA PHE A 295 8.20 6.06 -15.80
C PHE A 295 6.93 6.18 -14.97
N ASP A 296 5.86 5.58 -15.48
CA ASP A 296 4.61 5.45 -14.76
C ASP A 296 4.04 4.03 -14.92
N ILE A 297 3.19 3.63 -13.99
CA ILE A 297 2.49 2.35 -14.03
C ILE A 297 1.00 2.56 -13.79
N ASN A 298 0.18 1.83 -14.54
CA ASN A 298 -1.27 1.85 -14.36
C ASN A 298 -1.69 0.70 -13.44
N VAL A 299 -1.97 1.00 -12.17
CA VAL A 299 -2.55 0.06 -11.22
C VAL A 299 -4.08 0.16 -11.23
N PRO A 300 -4.83 -0.90 -11.62
CA PRO A 300 -6.28 -0.92 -11.56
C PRO A 300 -6.82 -0.75 -10.14
N GLU A 301 -8.08 -0.34 -10.02
CA GLU A 301 -8.84 -0.17 -8.77
C GLU A 301 -8.34 0.97 -7.86
N THR A 302 -7.12 0.87 -7.34
CA THR A 302 -6.55 1.85 -6.39
C THR A 302 -5.98 3.07 -7.08
N GLN A 303 -5.53 2.92 -8.34
CA GLN A 303 -4.87 3.98 -9.13
C GLN A 303 -3.66 4.61 -8.42
N ASN A 304 -3.01 3.86 -7.54
CA ASN A 304 -1.80 4.26 -6.85
C ASN A 304 -0.87 3.08 -6.63
N PHE A 305 0.42 3.39 -6.47
CA PHE A 305 1.49 2.42 -6.27
C PHE A 305 2.57 2.98 -5.35
N VAL A 306 3.44 2.11 -4.84
CA VAL A 306 4.59 2.51 -4.02
C VAL A 306 5.82 2.68 -4.90
N ALA A 307 6.39 3.89 -4.92
CA ALA A 307 7.66 4.20 -5.55
C ALA A 307 8.58 4.86 -4.53
N SER A 308 9.76 4.28 -4.29
CA SER A 308 10.74 4.79 -3.32
C SER A 308 10.13 5.03 -1.92
N ASN A 309 9.29 4.10 -1.44
CA ASN A 309 8.54 4.19 -0.18
C ASN A 309 7.50 5.32 -0.10
N ILE A 310 7.11 5.90 -1.23
CA ILE A 310 6.07 6.94 -1.33
C ILE A 310 4.91 6.37 -2.14
N ILE A 311 3.67 6.65 -1.70
CA ILE A 311 2.47 6.34 -2.49
C ILE A 311 2.34 7.40 -3.59
N ALA A 312 2.56 6.99 -4.83
CA ALA A 312 2.35 7.77 -6.03
C ALA A 312 0.99 7.42 -6.64
N HIS A 313 0.28 8.43 -7.16
CA HIS A 313 -0.93 8.21 -7.96
C HIS A 313 -0.55 8.06 -9.44
N ASN A 314 -1.21 7.18 -10.19
CA ASN A 314 -1.04 7.06 -11.65
C ASN A 314 -1.16 8.43 -12.34
N THR A 315 -0.34 8.68 -13.36
CA THR A 315 -0.48 9.82 -14.29
C THR A 315 -1.76 9.66 -15.09
N ASP A 316 -2.44 10.77 -15.39
CA ASP A 316 -3.71 10.75 -16.14
C ASP A 316 -3.47 11.02 -17.63
N SER A 317 -4.45 10.65 -18.46
CA SER A 317 -4.38 10.83 -19.91
C SER A 317 -4.48 12.30 -20.32
N VAL A 318 -3.79 12.67 -21.41
CA VAL A 318 -3.98 13.96 -22.08
C VAL A 318 -5.05 13.82 -23.16
N PHE A 319 -5.98 14.77 -23.24
CA PHE A 319 -7.04 14.80 -24.24
C PHE A 319 -6.76 15.89 -25.27
N LEU A 320 -6.84 15.54 -26.56
CA LEU A 320 -6.69 16.46 -27.68
C LEU A 320 -8.04 16.59 -28.39
N LYS A 321 -8.54 17.82 -28.54
CA LYS A 321 -9.76 18.09 -29.32
C LYS A 321 -9.39 18.32 -30.78
N THR A 322 -9.17 17.23 -31.52
CA THR A 322 -8.93 17.25 -32.97
C THR A 322 -9.28 15.90 -33.58
N SER A 323 -9.67 15.91 -34.86
CA SER A 323 -9.78 14.71 -35.69
C SER A 323 -8.61 14.56 -36.66
N ASP A 324 -7.70 15.55 -36.73
CA ASP A 324 -6.56 15.56 -37.64
C ASP A 324 -5.44 14.66 -37.11
N GLN A 325 -5.17 13.57 -37.83
CA GLN A 325 -4.13 12.62 -37.49
C GLN A 325 -2.73 13.23 -37.60
N ALA A 326 -2.50 14.16 -38.54
CA ALA A 326 -1.19 14.79 -38.70
C ALA A 326 -0.82 15.66 -37.50
N ALA A 327 -1.80 16.41 -36.97
CA ALA A 327 -1.63 17.20 -35.75
C ALA A 327 -1.36 16.32 -34.52
N ILE A 328 -2.02 15.15 -34.41
CA ILE A 328 -1.76 14.18 -33.34
C ILE A 328 -0.32 13.66 -33.44
N ASP A 329 0.10 13.24 -34.64
CA ASP A 329 1.44 12.69 -34.87
C ASP A 329 2.54 13.74 -34.67
N GLU A 330 2.25 15.03 -34.92
CA GLU A 330 3.14 16.14 -34.58
C GLU A 330 3.29 16.30 -33.06
N VAL A 331 2.20 16.26 -32.30
CA VAL A 331 2.25 16.33 -30.82
C VAL A 331 3.02 15.15 -30.24
N VAL A 332 2.79 13.93 -30.76
CA VAL A 332 3.52 12.72 -30.34
C VAL A 332 5.01 12.86 -30.61
N ARG A 333 5.39 13.30 -31.83
CA ARG A 333 6.81 13.54 -32.18
C ARG A 333 7.43 14.62 -31.30
N TRP A 334 6.75 15.74 -31.11
CA TRP A 334 7.22 16.83 -30.25
C TRP A 334 7.43 16.34 -28.81
N ALA A 335 6.48 15.58 -28.24
CA ALA A 335 6.61 15.05 -26.88
C ALA A 335 7.81 14.09 -26.76
N LYS A 336 8.02 13.24 -27.77
CA LYS A 336 9.16 12.34 -27.84
C LYS A 336 10.49 13.08 -27.97
N ASP A 337 10.56 14.09 -28.81
CA ASP A 337 11.81 14.80 -29.11
C ASP A 337 12.19 15.80 -28.00
N ALA A 338 11.23 16.60 -27.56
CA ALA A 338 11.45 17.68 -26.59
C ALA A 338 11.40 17.19 -25.13
N LEU A 339 10.48 16.29 -24.80
CA LEU A 339 10.22 15.86 -23.42
C LEU A 339 10.72 14.44 -23.12
N LYS A 340 11.14 13.68 -24.14
CA LYS A 340 11.49 12.26 -24.04
C LYS A 340 10.32 11.42 -23.49
N LEU A 341 9.09 11.83 -23.78
CA LEU A 341 7.88 11.11 -23.40
C LEU A 341 7.35 10.35 -24.62
N ASP A 342 7.11 9.05 -24.43
CA ASP A 342 6.44 8.24 -25.45
C ASP A 342 4.93 8.36 -25.24
N LEU A 343 4.24 8.91 -26.24
CA LEU A 343 2.79 9.08 -26.22
C LEU A 343 2.18 8.17 -27.28
N GLU A 344 1.17 7.41 -26.89
CA GLU A 344 0.39 6.60 -27.81
C GLU A 344 -1.07 7.06 -27.81
N LEU A 345 -1.72 6.95 -28.96
CA LEU A 345 -3.15 7.19 -29.07
C LEU A 345 -3.91 6.00 -28.48
N ASP A 346 -4.42 6.17 -27.26
CA ASP A 346 -5.20 5.14 -26.56
C ASP A 346 -6.62 5.02 -27.14
N LYS A 347 -7.38 6.12 -27.19
CA LYS A 347 -8.80 6.11 -27.57
C LYS A 347 -9.20 7.32 -28.40
N LYS A 348 -10.13 7.09 -29.34
CA LYS A 348 -10.87 8.13 -30.07
C LYS A 348 -12.28 8.21 -29.51
N TYR A 349 -12.70 9.41 -29.12
CA TYR A 349 -14.03 9.68 -28.61
C TYR A 349 -14.84 10.46 -29.64
N ARG A 350 -16.08 10.01 -29.85
CA ARG A 350 -17.09 10.80 -30.57
C ARG A 350 -17.39 12.08 -29.80
N TYR A 351 -17.62 11.92 -28.49
CA TYR A 351 -17.75 13.04 -27.56
C TYR A 351 -17.24 12.63 -26.18
N ILE A 352 -16.85 13.63 -25.41
CA ILE A 352 -16.41 13.47 -24.02
C ILE A 352 -16.92 14.64 -23.19
N VAL A 353 -17.33 14.35 -21.97
CA VAL A 353 -17.83 15.28 -20.98
C VAL A 353 -16.91 15.24 -19.77
N PHE A 354 -16.32 16.38 -19.45
CA PHE A 354 -15.45 16.54 -18.30
C PHE A 354 -16.23 17.09 -17.11
N SER A 355 -16.11 16.43 -15.97
CA SER A 355 -16.61 16.97 -14.70
C SER A 355 -15.66 18.04 -14.16
N THR A 356 -16.15 18.89 -13.26
CA THR A 356 -15.30 19.77 -12.44
C THR A 356 -14.39 18.99 -11.48
N ARG A 357 -14.71 17.72 -11.20
CA ARG A 357 -13.88 16.83 -10.39
C ARG A 357 -12.73 16.26 -11.25
N LYS A 358 -11.51 16.37 -10.74
CA LYS A 358 -10.32 15.79 -11.40
C LYS A 358 -10.51 14.28 -11.61
N LYS A 359 -10.03 13.78 -12.76
CA LYS A 359 -10.07 12.36 -13.16
C LYS A 359 -11.48 11.76 -13.25
N ASN A 360 -12.51 12.60 -13.39
CA ASN A 360 -13.88 12.18 -13.61
C ASN A 360 -14.36 12.68 -14.98
N TYR A 361 -14.55 11.75 -15.91
CA TYR A 361 -15.06 12.03 -17.24
C TYR A 361 -15.89 10.86 -17.75
N LEU A 362 -16.79 11.20 -18.67
CA LEU A 362 -17.64 10.30 -19.42
C LEU A 362 -17.34 10.54 -20.90
N GLY A 363 -17.03 9.49 -21.66
CA GLY A 363 -16.85 9.60 -23.10
C GLY A 363 -17.49 8.44 -23.83
N VAL A 364 -17.96 8.69 -25.05
CA VAL A 364 -18.41 7.62 -25.95
C VAL A 364 -17.42 7.52 -27.08
N THR A 365 -16.86 6.33 -27.27
CA THR A 365 -15.89 6.10 -28.34
C THR A 365 -16.55 6.23 -29.70
N ASP A 366 -15.75 6.41 -30.75
CA ASP A 366 -16.21 6.30 -32.14
C ASP A 366 -16.96 4.99 -32.43
N LYS A 367 -16.56 3.90 -31.76
CA LYS A 367 -17.20 2.57 -31.78
C LYS A 367 -18.48 2.45 -30.93
N GLY A 368 -18.95 3.54 -30.31
CA GLY A 368 -20.17 3.53 -29.48
C GLY A 368 -20.00 2.86 -28.11
N VAL A 369 -18.76 2.67 -27.63
CA VAL A 369 -18.51 2.14 -26.29
C VAL A 369 -18.52 3.30 -25.30
N VAL A 370 -19.37 3.22 -24.27
CA VAL A 370 -19.36 4.21 -23.19
C VAL A 370 -18.20 3.90 -22.24
N ASP A 371 -17.26 4.83 -22.15
CA ASP A 371 -16.18 4.84 -21.18
C ASP A 371 -16.48 5.84 -20.08
N VAL A 372 -16.38 5.41 -18.83
CA VAL A 372 -16.56 6.28 -17.67
C VAL A 372 -15.44 6.01 -16.69
N LYS A 373 -14.64 7.05 -16.46
CA LYS A 373 -13.48 6.93 -15.58
C LYS A 373 -13.95 6.80 -14.12
N GLY A 374 -13.62 5.66 -13.50
CA GLY A 374 -13.92 5.40 -12.08
C GLY A 374 -15.08 4.43 -11.80
N LEU A 375 -15.79 3.95 -12.83
CA LEU A 375 -16.90 3.00 -12.68
C LEU A 375 -16.49 1.54 -12.51
N THR A 376 -15.26 1.19 -12.88
CA THR A 376 -14.82 -0.19 -13.11
C THR A 376 -14.91 -1.09 -11.87
N GLY A 377 -14.78 -0.54 -10.67
CA GLY A 377 -14.85 -1.29 -9.40
C GLY A 377 -16.25 -1.57 -8.87
N LYS A 378 -17.28 -0.79 -9.24
CA LYS A 378 -18.63 -0.95 -8.69
C LYS A 378 -19.43 -2.06 -9.37
N LYS A 379 -19.19 -2.35 -10.66
CA LYS A 379 -20.07 -3.21 -11.49
C LYS A 379 -20.20 -4.68 -11.05
N ARG A 380 -19.22 -5.27 -10.34
CA ARG A 380 -19.25 -6.70 -10.01
C ARG A 380 -20.23 -7.10 -8.90
N HIS A 381 -20.55 -6.18 -7.99
CA HIS A 381 -21.39 -6.47 -6.81
C HIS A 381 -22.70 -5.70 -6.79
N ILE A 382 -23.04 -4.99 -7.88
CA ILE A 382 -24.30 -4.25 -7.98
C ILE A 382 -25.45 -5.23 -8.28
N PRO A 383 -26.58 -5.14 -7.56
CA PRO A 383 -27.79 -5.92 -7.85
C PRO A 383 -28.30 -5.72 -9.27
N LYS A 384 -28.93 -6.75 -9.83
CA LYS A 384 -29.41 -6.74 -11.22
C LYS A 384 -30.35 -5.56 -11.50
N PHE A 385 -31.25 -5.24 -10.57
CA PHE A 385 -32.17 -4.10 -10.69
C PHE A 385 -31.44 -2.77 -10.98
N ILE A 386 -30.41 -2.46 -10.19
CA ILE A 386 -29.62 -1.23 -10.35
C ILE A 386 -28.76 -1.29 -11.62
N LYS A 387 -28.26 -2.48 -11.95
CA LYS A 387 -27.48 -2.69 -13.18
C LYS A 387 -28.33 -2.45 -14.43
N GLU A 388 -29.57 -2.91 -14.47
CA GLU A 388 -30.48 -2.69 -15.61
C GLU A 388 -30.79 -1.20 -15.79
N ALA A 389 -31.12 -0.49 -14.71
CA ALA A 389 -31.30 0.96 -14.74
C ALA A 389 -30.05 1.67 -15.29
N PHE A 390 -28.87 1.22 -14.85
CA PHE A 390 -27.61 1.80 -15.28
C PHE A 390 -27.31 1.50 -16.76
N ASP A 391 -27.55 0.27 -17.22
CA ASP A 391 -27.34 -0.14 -18.60
C ASP A 391 -28.32 0.59 -19.55
N GLU A 392 -29.55 0.87 -19.11
CA GLU A 392 -30.51 1.71 -19.85
C GLU A 392 -30.00 3.15 -20.04
N MET A 393 -29.49 3.76 -18.97
CA MET A 393 -28.84 5.07 -19.06
C MET A 393 -27.63 5.05 -20.00
N LEU A 394 -26.80 4.00 -19.96
CA LEU A 394 -25.65 3.88 -20.87
C LEU A 394 -26.09 3.83 -22.33
N ARG A 395 -27.18 3.11 -22.67
CA ARG A 395 -27.70 3.07 -24.05
C ARG A 395 -28.10 4.44 -24.56
N VAL A 396 -28.77 5.24 -23.73
CA VAL A 396 -29.13 6.62 -24.10
C VAL A 396 -27.88 7.44 -24.43
N LEU A 397 -26.80 7.28 -23.67
CA LEU A 397 -25.54 7.97 -23.95
C LEU A 397 -24.87 7.49 -25.25
N GLN A 398 -25.00 6.20 -25.61
CA GLN A 398 -24.43 5.66 -26.86
C GLN A 398 -25.04 6.29 -28.12
N GLU A 399 -26.31 6.68 -28.04
CA GLU A 399 -27.08 7.28 -29.14
C GLU A 399 -26.81 8.78 -29.33
N VAL A 400 -25.98 9.40 -28.49
CA VAL A 400 -25.64 10.81 -28.66
C VAL A 400 -24.63 11.00 -29.79
N HIS A 401 -24.92 11.94 -30.68
CA HIS A 401 -24.07 12.28 -31.84
C HIS A 401 -23.74 13.76 -31.95
N ASP A 402 -24.51 14.63 -31.30
CA ASP A 402 -24.39 16.08 -31.35
C ASP A 402 -24.88 16.73 -30.04
N GLU A 403 -24.76 18.06 -29.92
CA GLU A 403 -25.16 18.78 -28.70
C GLU A 403 -26.67 18.73 -28.46
N GLN A 404 -27.50 18.69 -29.52
CA GLN A 404 -28.95 18.66 -29.38
C GLN A 404 -29.44 17.30 -28.84
N SER A 405 -28.93 16.20 -29.40
CA SER A 405 -29.16 14.84 -28.92
C SER A 405 -28.58 14.62 -27.52
N PHE A 406 -27.52 15.34 -27.15
CA PHE A 406 -26.98 15.32 -25.80
C PHE A 406 -27.95 15.93 -24.77
N GLU A 407 -28.56 17.08 -25.06
CA GLU A 407 -29.58 17.65 -24.15
C GLU A 407 -30.82 16.75 -24.04
N GLN A 408 -31.29 16.17 -25.15
CA GLN A 408 -32.37 15.17 -25.11
C GLN A 408 -31.99 13.93 -24.30
N ALA A 409 -30.73 13.49 -24.40
CA ALA A 409 -30.22 12.39 -23.60
C ALA A 409 -30.23 12.72 -22.10
N ARG A 410 -29.89 13.97 -21.71
CA ARG A 410 -29.97 14.39 -20.31
C ARG A 410 -31.39 14.28 -19.77
N GLU A 411 -32.39 14.78 -20.51
CA GLU A 411 -33.80 14.67 -20.13
C GLU A 411 -34.25 13.22 -19.97
N LYS A 412 -33.95 12.36 -20.96
CA LYS A 412 -34.25 10.91 -20.90
C LYS A 412 -33.59 10.23 -19.71
N ILE A 413 -32.35 10.58 -19.37
CA ILE A 413 -31.63 10.02 -18.23
C ILE A 413 -32.31 10.40 -16.91
N GLU A 414 -32.77 11.65 -16.78
CA GLU A 414 -33.56 12.07 -15.62
C GLU A 414 -34.86 11.26 -15.49
N GLU A 415 -35.56 11.01 -16.60
CA GLU A 415 -36.77 10.18 -16.63
C GLU A 415 -36.49 8.72 -16.25
N ILE A 416 -35.41 8.13 -16.76
CA ILE A 416 -34.97 6.77 -16.39
C ILE A 416 -34.75 6.70 -14.88
N ILE A 417 -34.00 7.64 -14.32
CA ILE A 417 -33.71 7.67 -12.88
C ILE A 417 -34.99 7.80 -12.06
N LYS A 418 -35.89 8.71 -12.42
CA LYS A 418 -37.20 8.85 -11.76
C LYS A 418 -37.98 7.54 -11.82
N THR A 419 -38.05 6.92 -12.99
CA THR A 419 -38.79 5.67 -13.21
C THR A 419 -38.27 4.55 -12.32
N TRP A 420 -36.96 4.32 -12.30
CA TRP A 420 -36.34 3.27 -11.49
C TRP A 420 -36.41 3.57 -9.99
N TYR A 421 -36.28 4.83 -9.59
CA TYR A 421 -36.49 5.27 -8.21
C TYR A 421 -37.92 4.96 -7.73
N TYR A 422 -38.93 5.31 -8.52
CA TYR A 422 -40.33 5.04 -8.14
C TYR A 422 -40.70 3.56 -8.22
N LYS A 423 -40.16 2.79 -9.17
CA LYS A 423 -40.27 1.32 -9.17
C LYS A 423 -39.77 0.73 -7.85
N LEU A 424 -38.59 1.16 -7.41
CA LEU A 424 -37.99 0.72 -6.16
C LEU A 424 -38.86 1.13 -4.95
N LYS A 425 -39.32 2.39 -4.89
CA LYS A 425 -40.17 2.90 -3.79
C LYS A 425 -41.54 2.24 -3.72
N ARG A 426 -42.13 1.86 -4.86
CA ARG A 426 -43.42 1.15 -4.93
C ARG A 426 -43.31 -0.36 -4.69
N GLY A 427 -42.11 -0.90 -4.54
CA GLY A 427 -41.92 -2.34 -4.35
C GLY A 427 -42.03 -3.16 -5.65
N GLU A 428 -41.91 -2.52 -6.82
CA GLU A 428 -42.02 -3.14 -8.15
C GLU A 428 -40.69 -3.82 -8.54
N PHE A 429 -40.29 -4.83 -7.76
CA PHE A 429 -39.08 -5.63 -7.98
C PHE A 429 -39.24 -7.05 -7.45
N GLU A 430 -38.42 -7.98 -7.95
CA GLU A 430 -38.21 -9.28 -7.34
C GLU A 430 -36.99 -9.29 -6.41
N LEU A 431 -37.03 -10.14 -5.39
CA LEU A 431 -35.94 -10.20 -4.39
C LEU A 431 -34.62 -10.64 -5.02
N GLU A 432 -34.68 -11.51 -6.03
CA GLU A 432 -33.53 -11.93 -6.82
C GLU A 432 -32.85 -10.73 -7.50
N ASP A 433 -33.63 -9.77 -7.99
CA ASP A 433 -33.11 -8.59 -8.70
C ASP A 433 -32.40 -7.61 -7.76
N LEU A 434 -32.79 -7.61 -6.47
CA LEU A 434 -32.14 -6.85 -5.40
C LEU A 434 -31.03 -7.62 -4.67
N SER A 435 -30.82 -8.89 -5.01
CA SER A 435 -29.84 -9.72 -4.33
C SER A 435 -28.40 -9.33 -4.70
N PHE A 436 -27.56 -9.20 -3.67
CA PHE A 436 -26.11 -9.11 -3.78
C PHE A 436 -25.53 -10.51 -3.82
N LYS A 437 -24.65 -10.78 -4.79
CA LYS A 437 -23.96 -12.08 -4.94
C LYS A 437 -22.47 -11.89 -4.68
N VAL A 438 -21.96 -12.50 -3.61
CA VAL A 438 -20.56 -12.34 -3.19
C VAL A 438 -19.97 -13.68 -2.77
N MET A 439 -18.78 -13.99 -3.28
CA MET A 439 -18.04 -15.19 -2.92
C MET A 439 -17.42 -15.07 -1.52
N LEU A 440 -17.54 -16.11 -0.70
CA LEU A 440 -16.77 -16.23 0.54
C LEU A 440 -15.32 -16.61 0.25
N SER A 441 -14.38 -15.72 0.54
CA SER A 441 -12.95 -15.98 0.30
C SER A 441 -12.27 -16.78 1.40
N LYS A 442 -12.86 -16.84 2.60
CA LYS A 442 -12.33 -17.55 3.79
C LYS A 442 -13.50 -18.12 4.59
N SER A 443 -13.21 -19.03 5.52
CA SER A 443 -14.24 -19.55 6.43
C SER A 443 -14.78 -18.44 7.34
N VAL A 444 -16.06 -18.58 7.72
CA VAL A 444 -16.83 -17.59 8.48
C VAL A 444 -16.19 -17.27 9.84
N ASP A 445 -15.52 -18.23 10.47
CA ASP A 445 -14.89 -18.09 11.81
C ASP A 445 -13.63 -17.21 11.82
N ARG A 446 -12.99 -17.01 10.66
CA ARG A 446 -11.78 -16.18 10.55
C ARG A 446 -12.08 -14.68 10.47
N TYR A 447 -13.35 -14.28 10.46
CA TYR A 447 -13.77 -12.86 10.42
C TYR A 447 -14.08 -12.33 11.83
N VAL A 448 -13.05 -11.80 12.52
CA VAL A 448 -13.12 -11.43 13.95
C VAL A 448 -13.22 -9.93 14.25
N LYS A 449 -12.80 -9.04 13.33
CA LYS A 449 -12.72 -7.58 13.58
C LYS A 449 -13.90 -6.79 13.02
N THR A 450 -14.26 -7.04 11.76
CA THR A 450 -15.45 -6.52 11.09
C THR A 450 -16.13 -7.69 10.39
N THR A 451 -17.45 -7.80 10.50
CA THR A 451 -18.20 -8.86 9.82
C THR A 451 -18.91 -8.24 8.60
N PRO A 452 -18.42 -8.49 7.38
CA PRO A 452 -19.06 -8.00 6.16
C PRO A 452 -20.50 -8.50 5.99
N PRO A 453 -21.32 -7.82 5.18
CA PRO A 453 -22.71 -8.20 4.88
C PRO A 453 -22.88 -9.67 4.43
N HIS A 454 -22.07 -10.13 3.48
CA HIS A 454 -22.12 -11.52 3.00
C HIS A 454 -21.71 -12.55 4.06
N VAL A 455 -20.81 -12.19 4.99
CA VAL A 455 -20.42 -13.06 6.12
C VAL A 455 -21.55 -13.13 7.17
N LYS A 456 -22.26 -12.03 7.42
CA LYS A 456 -23.45 -12.03 8.28
C LYS A 456 -24.56 -12.91 7.70
N ALA A 457 -24.82 -12.81 6.40
CA ALA A 457 -25.76 -13.68 5.71
C ALA A 457 -25.34 -15.16 5.80
N ALA A 458 -24.06 -15.47 5.57
CA ALA A 458 -23.52 -16.81 5.74
C ALA A 458 -23.69 -17.36 7.18
N LYS A 459 -23.49 -16.52 8.21
CA LYS A 459 -23.77 -16.90 9.62
C LYS A 459 -25.25 -17.24 9.83
N LYS A 460 -26.16 -16.46 9.23
CA LYS A 460 -27.62 -16.75 9.29
C LYS A 460 -27.96 -18.08 8.60
N LEU A 461 -27.33 -18.39 7.46
CA LEU A 461 -27.46 -19.69 6.78
C LEU A 461 -27.00 -20.86 7.69
N LEU A 462 -25.81 -20.75 8.29
CA LEU A 462 -25.27 -21.75 9.23
C LEU A 462 -26.17 -21.96 10.45
N ASN A 463 -26.69 -20.88 11.04
CA ASN A 463 -27.61 -20.95 12.18
C ASN A 463 -28.95 -21.62 11.82
N ARG A 464 -29.31 -21.66 10.54
CA ARG A 464 -30.50 -22.38 10.03
C ARG A 464 -30.17 -23.77 9.48
N GLY A 465 -28.96 -24.28 9.72
CA GLY A 465 -28.55 -25.63 9.36
C GLY A 465 -28.05 -25.78 7.91
N ILE A 466 -27.82 -24.70 7.18
CA ILE A 466 -27.27 -24.73 5.82
C ILE A 466 -25.75 -24.65 5.91
N SER A 467 -25.05 -25.65 5.36
CA SER A 467 -23.59 -25.66 5.31
C SER A 467 -23.06 -24.63 4.31
N VAL A 468 -22.01 -23.91 4.70
CA VAL A 468 -21.39 -22.86 3.87
C VAL A 468 -19.87 -22.95 3.97
N MET A 469 -19.19 -22.97 2.82
CA MET A 469 -17.74 -23.16 2.68
C MET A 469 -17.07 -21.96 2.00
N ALA A 470 -15.74 -21.87 2.15
CA ALA A 470 -14.95 -20.92 1.36
C ALA A 470 -15.01 -21.32 -0.13
N GLY A 471 -15.33 -20.35 -0.99
CA GLY A 471 -15.62 -20.55 -2.41
C GLY A 471 -17.10 -20.40 -2.76
N ASP A 472 -18.02 -20.53 -1.78
CA ASP A 472 -19.45 -20.44 -2.03
C ASP A 472 -19.89 -19.00 -2.35
N ILE A 473 -20.89 -18.87 -3.22
CA ILE A 473 -21.53 -17.59 -3.55
C ILE A 473 -22.71 -17.38 -2.61
N ILE A 474 -22.62 -16.34 -1.79
CA ILE A 474 -23.68 -15.95 -0.87
C ILE A 474 -24.56 -14.90 -1.53
N SER A 475 -25.85 -15.21 -1.62
CA SER A 475 -26.89 -14.31 -2.11
C SER A 475 -27.64 -13.71 -0.93
N TYR A 476 -27.71 -12.39 -0.84
CA TYR A 476 -28.38 -11.71 0.27
C TYR A 476 -28.99 -10.37 -0.16
N VAL A 477 -29.99 -9.91 0.58
CA VAL A 477 -30.60 -8.58 0.41
C VAL A 477 -30.32 -7.70 1.63
N ARG A 478 -30.39 -6.38 1.45
CA ARG A 478 -30.33 -5.42 2.58
C ARG A 478 -31.70 -5.29 3.22
N THR A 479 -31.72 -5.36 4.54
CA THR A 479 -32.94 -5.34 5.35
C THR A 479 -32.83 -4.31 6.46
N LYS A 480 -33.98 -3.88 6.99
CA LYS A 480 -34.08 -2.90 8.10
C LYS A 480 -33.81 -3.50 9.49
N ASP A 481 -33.49 -4.79 9.56
CA ASP A 481 -33.27 -5.51 10.80
C ASP A 481 -31.92 -5.14 11.45
N ARG A 482 -31.73 -5.58 12.71
CA ARG A 482 -30.52 -5.29 13.49
C ARG A 482 -29.23 -5.75 12.79
N ASP A 483 -29.29 -6.84 12.04
CA ASP A 483 -28.13 -7.37 11.32
C ASP A 483 -27.90 -6.64 9.98
N GLY A 484 -28.93 -6.02 9.42
CA GLY A 484 -28.92 -5.20 8.21
C GLY A 484 -28.84 -6.00 6.91
N VAL A 485 -29.03 -7.32 6.98
CA VAL A 485 -28.99 -8.26 5.85
C VAL A 485 -29.82 -9.51 6.12
N GLU A 486 -30.43 -10.08 5.08
CA GLU A 486 -31.08 -11.40 5.11
C GLU A 486 -30.63 -12.24 3.90
N PRO A 487 -30.32 -13.54 4.05
CA PRO A 487 -30.07 -14.42 2.91
C PRO A 487 -31.29 -14.48 2.00
N LEU A 488 -31.06 -14.54 0.69
CA LEU A 488 -32.12 -14.48 -0.32
C LEU A 488 -33.20 -15.55 -0.10
N GLU A 489 -32.80 -16.75 0.32
CA GLU A 489 -33.65 -17.92 0.56
C GLU A 489 -34.72 -17.67 1.63
N PHE A 490 -34.52 -16.68 2.50
CA PHE A 490 -35.38 -16.40 3.63
C PHE A 490 -35.86 -14.95 3.69
N ALA A 491 -35.50 -14.16 2.70
CA ALA A 491 -35.87 -12.75 2.62
C ALA A 491 -37.34 -12.60 2.23
N ARG A 492 -37.96 -11.52 2.72
CA ARG A 492 -39.30 -11.09 2.28
C ARG A 492 -39.28 -9.63 1.82
N LYS A 493 -40.15 -9.29 0.88
CA LYS A 493 -40.20 -7.94 0.28
C LYS A 493 -40.45 -6.83 1.31
N ASP A 494 -41.24 -7.10 2.36
CA ASP A 494 -41.54 -6.16 3.45
C ASP A 494 -40.33 -5.80 4.31
N GLN A 495 -39.31 -6.66 4.34
CA GLN A 495 -38.11 -6.47 5.17
C GLN A 495 -37.03 -5.63 4.47
N VAL A 496 -37.15 -5.42 3.16
CA VAL A 496 -36.14 -4.76 2.33
C VAL A 496 -35.95 -3.31 2.77
N ASP A 497 -34.68 -2.93 2.94
CA ASP A 497 -34.31 -1.55 3.24
C ASP A 497 -34.24 -0.74 1.93
N ILE A 498 -35.39 -0.24 1.48
CA ILE A 498 -35.52 0.57 0.27
C ILE A 498 -34.54 1.75 0.25
N ASP A 499 -34.33 2.42 1.38
CA ASP A 499 -33.48 3.61 1.44
C ASP A 499 -32.01 3.24 1.21
N LYS A 500 -31.56 2.07 1.70
CA LYS A 500 -30.22 1.54 1.35
C LYS A 500 -30.07 1.28 -0.14
N TYR A 501 -31.11 0.76 -0.81
CA TYR A 501 -31.06 0.56 -2.26
C TYR A 501 -31.10 1.89 -3.04
N VAL A 502 -31.78 2.92 -2.54
CA VAL A 502 -31.69 4.28 -3.08
C VAL A 502 -30.26 4.81 -2.94
N GLU A 503 -29.59 4.65 -1.80
CA GLU A 503 -28.16 5.04 -1.65
C GLU A 503 -27.26 4.33 -2.69
N TYR A 504 -27.50 3.04 -2.95
CA TYR A 504 -26.79 2.30 -3.99
C TYR A 504 -27.10 2.82 -5.40
N LEU A 505 -28.36 3.19 -5.68
CA LEU A 505 -28.77 3.82 -6.93
C LEU A 505 -28.03 5.16 -7.10
N THR A 506 -28.15 6.09 -6.14
CA THR A 506 -27.45 7.38 -6.15
C THR A 506 -25.95 7.22 -6.32
N SER A 507 -25.32 6.29 -5.59
CA SER A 507 -23.88 6.04 -5.69
C SER A 507 -23.47 5.47 -7.05
N THR A 508 -24.30 4.63 -7.66
CA THR A 508 -24.02 4.01 -8.97
C THR A 508 -24.09 5.05 -10.09
N PHE A 509 -25.10 5.91 -10.05
CA PHE A 509 -25.31 6.96 -11.05
C PHE A 509 -24.42 8.19 -10.81
N GLY A 510 -24.00 8.45 -9.57
CA GLY A 510 -23.38 9.71 -9.15
C GLY A 510 -22.19 10.15 -10.01
N GLN A 511 -21.30 9.24 -10.43
CA GLN A 511 -20.16 9.62 -11.28
C GLN A 511 -20.58 10.11 -12.66
N VAL A 512 -21.60 9.47 -13.25
CA VAL A 512 -22.15 9.85 -14.55
C VAL A 512 -22.92 11.15 -14.42
N LEU A 513 -23.77 11.27 -13.41
CA LEU A 513 -24.54 12.50 -13.14
C LEU A 513 -23.66 13.70 -12.81
N ASP A 514 -22.60 13.50 -12.03
CA ASP A 514 -21.58 14.52 -11.76
C ASP A 514 -20.90 15.01 -13.06
N ALA A 515 -20.71 14.13 -14.04
CA ALA A 515 -20.14 14.50 -15.34
C ALA A 515 -21.17 15.26 -16.20
N LEU A 516 -22.45 14.88 -16.12
CA LEU A 516 -23.56 15.54 -16.82
C LEU A 516 -24.06 16.81 -16.12
N GLY A 517 -23.51 17.16 -14.95
CA GLY A 517 -23.95 18.29 -14.14
C GLY A 517 -25.39 18.15 -13.62
N ILE A 518 -25.83 16.91 -13.41
CA ILE A 518 -27.19 16.60 -12.94
C ILE A 518 -27.10 16.23 -11.45
N ASP A 519 -28.00 16.79 -10.64
CA ASP A 519 -28.10 16.46 -9.22
C ASP A 519 -29.19 15.40 -9.02
N PHE A 520 -28.82 14.25 -8.47
CA PHE A 520 -29.74 13.15 -8.20
C PHE A 520 -30.89 13.58 -7.28
N ASP A 521 -30.61 14.40 -6.26
CA ASP A 521 -31.61 14.79 -5.26
C ASP A 521 -32.68 15.72 -5.86
N ARG A 522 -32.25 16.56 -6.83
CA ARG A 522 -33.14 17.40 -7.63
C ARG A 522 -34.09 16.57 -8.50
N ILE A 523 -33.62 15.45 -9.06
CA ILE A 523 -34.42 14.56 -9.91
C ILE A 523 -35.56 13.93 -9.09
N ILE A 524 -35.26 13.43 -7.89
CA ILE A 524 -36.23 12.70 -7.06
C ILE A 524 -37.15 13.62 -6.24
N GLY A 525 -37.01 14.95 -6.37
CA GLY A 525 -37.90 15.92 -5.73
C GLY A 525 -37.67 16.11 -4.23
N VAL A 526 -36.48 15.74 -3.72
CA VAL A 526 -36.10 15.99 -2.33
C VAL A 526 -35.61 17.44 -2.25
N THR A 527 -36.52 18.37 -1.95
CA THR A 527 -36.17 19.74 -1.59
C THR A 527 -35.41 19.72 -0.27
N SER A 528 -34.08 19.80 -0.35
CA SER A 528 -33.15 19.63 0.77
C SER A 528 -33.28 20.73 1.84
N LEU A 529 -34.16 20.53 2.82
CA LEU A 529 -34.11 21.19 4.14
C LEU A 529 -33.39 20.31 5.19
N GLU A 530 -33.31 19.00 4.95
CA GLU A 530 -32.69 18.02 5.87
C GLU A 530 -31.15 17.95 5.78
N HIS A 531 -30.53 18.63 4.82
CA HIS A 531 -29.07 18.63 4.65
C HIS A 531 -28.36 19.86 5.25
N PHE A 532 -29.13 20.80 5.83
CA PHE A 532 -28.61 22.04 6.43
C PHE A 532 -28.60 22.06 7.98
N MET A 533 -29.01 20.97 8.63
CA MET A 533 -28.81 20.72 10.07
C MET A 533 -27.89 19.52 10.27
#